data_AF-A0A200Q2B2-F1
#
_entry.id   AF-A0A200Q2B2-F1
#
_cell.length_a   1.000
_cell.length_b   1.000
_cell.length_c   1.000
_cell.angle_alpha   90.00
_cell.angle_beta   90.00
_cell.angle_gamma   90.00
#
_symmetry.space_group_name_H-M   'P 1'
#
loop_
_entity.id
_entity.type
_entity.pdbx_description
1 polymer ?
#
loop_
_entity_poly.entity_id
_entity_poly.type
_entity_poly.pdbx_seq_one_letter_code
_entity_poly.pdbx_strand_id
1 'polypeptide(L)'
;MAEEMPKSIYNFTVKDIQGNDVSLNNYTGKVLLIVNVASKCGLTHSNYKELNVLYEKYKNQGQEPGSNEEIKEVVCTMFKAEFPVFDKVEVNGKNAAPLYKFLKSQKGGLFGDGIKWNFTKFLVNKDGKVVERYAPTTSPLKIEV
;
A
#
# COMPACT_ATOMS: atom_id res chain seq x y z
N MET A 1 -10.60 28.36 -10.36
CA MET A 1 -9.17 28.13 -10.11
C MET A 1 -9.03 26.64 -9.89
N ALA A 2 -8.44 25.91 -10.84
CA ALA A 2 -8.25 24.47 -10.68
C ALA A 2 -7.11 24.29 -9.67
N GLU A 3 -7.39 23.67 -8.53
CA GLU A 3 -6.33 23.26 -7.60
C GLU A 3 -5.39 22.31 -8.36
N GLU A 4 -4.11 22.66 -8.45
CA GLU A 4 -3.11 21.77 -9.04
C GLU A 4 -3.06 20.50 -8.21
N MET A 5 -3.43 19.37 -8.82
CA MET A 5 -3.27 18.08 -8.17
C MET A 5 -1.77 17.83 -7.91
N PRO A 6 -1.39 17.37 -6.71
CA PRO A 6 0.00 17.08 -6.39
C PRO A 6 0.56 16.04 -7.36
N LYS A 7 1.83 16.18 -7.75
CA LYS A 7 2.49 15.30 -8.74
C LYS A 7 3.06 14.01 -8.13
N SER A 8 3.06 13.90 -6.80
CA SER A 8 3.67 12.81 -6.04
C SER A 8 2.89 12.53 -4.76
N ILE A 9 2.93 11.28 -4.32
CA ILE A 9 2.35 10.88 -3.03
C ILE A 9 3.04 11.56 -1.83
N TYR A 10 4.26 12.09 -2.00
CA TYR A 10 5.04 12.65 -0.89
C TYR A 10 4.48 13.96 -0.35
N ASN A 11 3.53 14.56 -1.05
CA ASN A 11 2.80 15.75 -0.61
C ASN A 11 1.61 15.45 0.32
N PHE A 12 1.35 14.16 0.61
CA PHE A 12 0.24 13.77 1.49
C PHE A 12 0.71 13.42 2.89
N THR A 13 -0.12 13.77 3.85
CA THR A 13 -0.07 13.29 5.23
C THR A 13 -1.27 12.37 5.47
N VAL A 14 -1.03 11.25 6.10
CA VAL A 14 -2.05 10.27 6.51
C VAL A 14 -1.96 10.05 8.01
N LYS A 15 -2.98 9.45 8.62
CA LYS A 15 -2.95 9.09 10.04
C LYS A 15 -2.54 7.64 10.21
N ASP A 16 -1.63 7.35 11.14
CA ASP A 16 -1.37 5.97 11.56
C ASP A 16 -2.56 5.39 12.34
N ILE A 17 -2.51 4.10 12.68
CA ILE A 17 -3.58 3.44 13.45
C ILE A 17 -3.76 4.01 14.88
N GLN A 18 -2.82 4.81 15.37
CA GLN A 18 -2.87 5.49 16.67
C GLN A 18 -3.39 6.93 16.54
N GLY A 19 -3.70 7.40 15.33
CA GLY A 19 -4.19 8.75 15.03
C GLY A 19 -3.11 9.81 14.80
N ASN A 20 -1.83 9.43 14.86
CA ASN A 20 -0.71 10.33 14.64
C ASN A 20 -0.55 10.66 13.16
N ASP A 21 -0.18 11.89 12.85
CA ASP A 21 0.11 12.30 11.48
C ASP A 21 1.45 11.72 10.99
N VAL A 22 1.42 11.07 9.83
CA VAL A 22 2.57 10.50 9.14
C VAL A 22 2.65 11.12 7.75
N SER A 23 3.71 11.89 7.53
CA SER A 23 4.03 12.42 6.20
C SER A 23 4.50 11.29 5.30
N LEU A 24 3.91 11.15 4.12
CA LEU A 24 4.37 10.16 3.14
C LEU A 24 5.75 10.49 2.56
N ASN A 25 6.24 11.72 2.74
CA ASN A 25 7.62 12.09 2.41
C ASN A 25 8.67 11.28 3.19
N ASN A 26 8.29 10.68 4.33
CA ASN A 26 9.15 9.75 5.08
C ASN A 26 9.52 8.49 4.28
N TYR A 27 8.80 8.23 3.18
CA TYR A 27 9.03 7.09 2.29
C TYR A 27 9.72 7.47 0.97
N THR A 28 10.29 8.67 0.88
CA THR A 28 11.05 9.12 -0.30
C THR A 28 12.20 8.16 -0.62
N GLY A 29 12.36 7.84 -1.91
CA GLY A 29 13.39 6.91 -2.38
C GLY A 29 13.01 5.43 -2.24
N LYS A 30 11.85 5.10 -1.66
CA LYS A 30 11.35 3.73 -1.52
C LYS A 30 10.30 3.41 -2.57
N VAL A 31 10.28 2.16 -3.04
CA VAL A 31 9.15 1.61 -3.81
C VAL A 31 8.06 1.24 -2.81
N LEU A 32 6.82 1.67 -3.04
CA LEU A 32 5.70 1.44 -2.13
C LEU A 32 4.57 0.67 -2.82
N LEU A 33 3.96 -0.22 -2.06
CA LEU A 33 2.72 -0.89 -2.44
C LEU A 33 1.61 -0.45 -1.48
N ILE A 34 0.72 0.43 -1.93
CA ILE A 34 -0.40 0.95 -1.13
C ILE A 34 -1.62 0.07 -1.35
N VAL A 35 -2.21 -0.45 -0.26
CA VAL A 35 -3.30 -1.45 -0.31
C VAL A 35 -4.46 -1.03 0.58
N ASN A 36 -5.70 -1.06 0.08
CA ASN A 36 -6.88 -0.91 0.93
C ASN A 36 -7.23 -2.26 1.58
N VAL A 37 -6.96 -2.42 2.86
CA VAL A 37 -7.15 -3.70 3.57
C VAL A 37 -8.51 -3.81 4.27
N ALA A 38 -8.93 -5.03 4.57
CA ALA A 38 -10.07 -5.31 5.44
C ALA A 38 -9.81 -6.58 6.28
N SER A 39 -10.30 -6.60 7.51
CA SER A 39 -10.12 -7.72 8.44
C SER A 39 -11.12 -8.87 8.26
N LYS A 40 -12.32 -8.59 7.71
CA LYS A 40 -13.39 -9.59 7.49
C LYS A 40 -13.70 -9.73 6.00
N CYS A 41 -12.74 -10.26 5.23
CA CYS A 41 -12.91 -10.51 3.80
C CYS A 41 -12.33 -11.88 3.42
N GLY A 42 -12.94 -12.58 2.46
CA GLY A 42 -12.44 -13.88 1.98
C GLY A 42 -11.03 -13.83 1.37
N LEU A 43 -10.55 -12.63 1.02
CA LEU A 43 -9.21 -12.38 0.50
C LEU A 43 -8.19 -12.03 1.60
N THR A 44 -8.62 -11.84 2.85
CA THR A 44 -7.76 -11.37 3.94
C THR A 44 -6.60 -12.31 4.19
N HIS A 45 -6.86 -13.61 4.39
CA HIS A 45 -5.80 -14.55 4.76
C HIS A 45 -4.68 -14.66 3.71
N SER A 46 -5.02 -14.81 2.43
CA SER A 46 -4.02 -14.92 1.37
C SER A 46 -3.27 -13.61 1.15
N ASN A 47 -3.97 -12.47 1.11
CA ASN A 47 -3.32 -11.19 0.85
C ASN A 47 -2.39 -10.78 1.99
N TYR A 48 -2.78 -10.91 3.26
CA TYR A 48 -1.89 -10.57 4.38
C TYR A 48 -0.65 -11.46 4.40
N LYS A 49 -0.80 -12.77 4.15
CA LYS A 49 0.33 -13.70 4.07
C LYS A 49 1.32 -13.30 2.98
N GLU A 50 0.83 -13.04 1.77
CA GLU A 50 1.68 -12.68 0.64
C GLU A 50 2.31 -11.28 0.78
N LEU A 51 1.58 -10.32 1.36
CA LEU A 51 2.11 -8.99 1.65
C LEU A 51 3.23 -9.04 2.70
N ASN A 52 3.12 -9.89 3.72
CA ASN A 52 4.21 -10.09 4.68
C ASN A 52 5.46 -10.66 4.00
N VAL A 53 5.30 -11.65 3.10
CA VAL A 53 6.43 -12.21 2.34
C VAL A 53 7.16 -11.12 1.53
N LEU A 54 6.41 -10.27 0.82
CA LEU A 54 7.01 -9.15 0.08
C LEU A 54 7.67 -8.14 1.03
N TYR A 55 6.99 -7.75 2.10
CA TYR A 55 7.52 -6.77 3.03
C TYR A 55 8.85 -7.24 3.65
N GLU A 56 8.91 -8.48 4.13
CA GLU A 56 10.14 -9.06 4.69
C GLU A 56 11.28 -9.09 3.68
N LYS A 57 10.98 -9.43 2.42
CA LYS A 57 11.97 -9.47 1.34
C LYS A 57 12.54 -8.09 0.99
N TYR A 58 11.72 -7.04 1.06
CA TYR A 58 12.07 -5.71 0.54
C TYR A 58 12.29 -4.63 1.60
N LYS A 59 11.88 -4.83 2.87
CA LYS A 59 11.97 -3.82 3.94
C LYS A 59 13.40 -3.32 4.15
N ASN A 60 14.38 -4.20 3.95
CA ASN A 60 15.81 -3.94 4.12
C ASN A 60 16.56 -3.74 2.80
N GLN A 61 15.88 -3.73 1.63
CA GLN A 61 16.52 -3.48 0.32
C GLN A 61 16.80 -1.97 0.10
N GLY A 62 17.56 -1.43 1.06
CA GLY A 62 18.01 -0.05 1.21
C GLY A 62 18.98 0.11 2.39
N GLN A 63 19.06 -0.87 3.32
CA GLN A 63 20.07 -0.99 4.38
C GLN A 63 20.06 -2.43 4.98
N GLU A 64 21.20 -3.13 4.80
CA GLU A 64 21.83 -4.16 5.67
C GLU A 64 21.24 -5.60 5.88
N PRO A 65 22.06 -6.56 6.38
CA PRO A 65 22.19 -7.93 5.89
C PRO A 65 21.58 -8.98 6.84
N GLY A 66 21.02 -10.07 6.30
CA GLY A 66 20.55 -11.19 7.12
C GLY A 66 20.25 -12.41 6.27
N SER A 67 20.39 -13.61 6.84
CA SER A 67 20.19 -14.87 6.11
C SER A 67 18.72 -15.29 6.08
N ASN A 68 18.37 -16.07 5.05
CA ASN A 68 16.99 -16.51 4.79
C ASN A 68 16.40 -17.36 5.92
N GLU A 69 17.24 -17.96 6.78
CA GLU A 69 16.82 -18.80 7.90
C GLU A 69 16.24 -17.99 9.08
N GLU A 70 16.79 -16.82 9.39
CA GLU A 70 16.28 -15.94 10.45
C GLU A 70 14.91 -15.34 10.08
N ILE A 71 14.70 -15.10 8.79
CA ILE A 71 13.43 -14.58 8.24
C ILE A 71 12.30 -15.62 8.40
N LYS A 72 12.63 -16.92 8.36
CA LYS A 72 11.65 -18.01 8.39
C LYS A 72 11.02 -18.25 9.77
N GLU A 73 11.76 -18.00 10.85
CA GLU A 73 11.25 -18.16 12.23
C GLU A 73 10.32 -17.01 12.64
N VAL A 74 10.56 -15.79 12.17
CA VAL A 74 9.71 -14.61 12.47
C VAL A 74 8.33 -14.75 11.82
N VAL A 75 8.28 -15.25 10.58
CA VAL A 75 7.05 -15.39 9.78
C VAL A 75 6.05 -16.40 10.35
N CYS A 76 6.50 -17.38 11.14
CA CYS A 76 5.65 -18.46 11.63
C CYS A 76 4.75 -18.09 12.84
N THR A 77 4.93 -16.92 13.47
CA THR A 77 4.19 -16.54 14.70
C THR A 77 2.91 -15.71 14.47
N MET A 78 2.34 -15.78 13.26
CA MET A 78 0.93 -15.53 12.91
C MET A 78 0.28 -14.22 13.41
N PHE A 79 0.17 -13.29 12.45
CA PHE A 79 -0.71 -12.11 12.39
C PHE A 79 -0.35 -10.87 13.22
N LYS A 80 0.92 -10.47 13.15
CA LYS A 80 1.26 -9.04 13.18
C LYS A 80 1.50 -8.61 11.74
N ALA A 81 0.73 -7.66 11.24
CA ALA A 81 1.11 -7.00 9.99
C ALA A 81 2.44 -6.30 10.27
N GLU A 82 3.52 -6.73 9.63
CA GLU A 82 4.86 -6.15 9.83
C GLU A 82 5.01 -4.83 9.05
N PHE A 83 4.11 -4.61 8.08
CA PHE A 83 3.99 -3.36 7.36
C PHE A 83 3.13 -2.34 8.13
N PRO A 84 3.41 -1.03 7.97
CA PRO A 84 2.61 0.03 8.59
C PRO A 84 1.13 -0.06 8.22
N VAL A 85 0.27 -0.02 9.24
CA VAL A 85 -1.18 0.09 9.08
C VAL A 85 -1.60 1.50 9.47
N PHE A 86 -2.38 2.12 8.58
CA PHE A 86 -2.90 3.47 8.74
C PHE A 86 -4.35 3.47 9.20
N ASP A 87 -4.82 4.63 9.65
CA ASP A 87 -6.18 4.84 10.09
C ASP A 87 -7.20 4.45 9.01
N LYS A 88 -8.40 4.09 9.46
CA LYS A 88 -9.49 3.73 8.57
C LYS A 88 -9.93 4.96 7.79
N VAL A 89 -9.88 4.86 6.46
CA VAL A 89 -10.29 5.93 5.55
C VAL A 89 -11.35 5.47 4.56
N GLU A 90 -12.15 6.42 4.08
CA GLU A 90 -12.98 6.19 2.90
C GLU A 90 -12.11 6.22 1.64
N VAL A 91 -12.24 5.22 0.77
CA VAL A 91 -11.48 5.12 -0.49
C VAL A 91 -12.29 5.57 -1.71
N ASN A 92 -13.61 5.73 -1.55
CA ASN A 92 -14.57 6.14 -2.58
C ASN A 92 -15.52 7.22 -2.04
N GLY A 93 -16.28 7.85 -2.94
CA GLY A 93 -17.25 8.86 -2.57
C GLY A 93 -16.64 10.25 -2.34
N LYS A 94 -17.50 11.19 -1.91
CA LYS A 94 -17.13 12.60 -1.71
C LYS A 94 -16.10 12.77 -0.59
N ASN A 95 -16.19 11.93 0.44
CA ASN A 95 -15.32 11.95 1.60
C ASN A 95 -14.07 11.07 1.44
N ALA A 96 -13.82 10.54 0.24
CA ALA A 96 -12.62 9.75 -0.01
C ALA A 96 -11.36 10.53 0.41
N ALA A 97 -10.44 9.85 1.09
CA ALA A 97 -9.20 10.44 1.54
C ALA A 97 -8.43 11.07 0.36
N PRO A 98 -7.78 12.24 0.54
CA PRO A 98 -7.06 12.92 -0.53
C PRO A 98 -6.06 12.02 -1.26
N LEU A 99 -5.34 11.18 -0.52
CA LEU A 99 -4.44 10.18 -1.09
C LEU A 99 -5.16 9.25 -2.07
N TYR A 100 -6.30 8.67 -1.69
CA TYR A 100 -7.04 7.75 -2.55
C TYR A 100 -7.69 8.45 -3.76
N LYS A 101 -8.10 9.71 -3.62
CA LYS A 101 -8.52 10.53 -4.77
C LYS A 101 -7.37 10.68 -5.78
N PHE A 102 -6.17 10.96 -5.30
CA PHE A 102 -4.97 11.07 -6.12
C PHE A 102 -4.57 9.73 -6.77
N LEU A 103 -4.48 8.63 -6.01
CA LEU A 103 -4.11 7.32 -6.54
C LEU A 103 -5.05 6.89 -7.68
N LYS A 104 -6.36 7.09 -7.49
CA LYS A 104 -7.37 6.79 -8.51
C LYS A 104 -7.29 7.71 -9.72
N SER A 105 -6.94 8.99 -9.56
CA SER A 105 -6.79 9.92 -10.69
C SER A 105 -5.55 9.62 -11.53
N GLN A 106 -4.48 9.11 -10.91
CA GLN A 106 -3.27 8.68 -11.63
C GLN A 106 -3.49 7.35 -12.36
N LYS A 107 -4.16 6.39 -11.71
CA LYS A 107 -4.44 5.05 -12.27
C LYS A 107 -5.89 4.64 -11.99
N GLY A 108 -6.77 5.05 -12.90
CA GLY A 108 -8.16 4.62 -12.92
C GLY A 108 -8.30 3.13 -13.30
N GLY A 109 -9.46 2.54 -13.04
CA GLY A 109 -9.81 1.24 -13.61
C GLY A 109 -10.40 1.39 -15.01
N LEU A 110 -10.40 0.31 -15.80
CA LEU A 110 -10.96 0.28 -17.16
C LEU A 110 -12.44 0.73 -17.24
N PHE A 111 -13.19 0.59 -16.14
CA PHE A 111 -14.63 0.92 -16.05
C PHE A 111 -14.92 1.97 -14.97
N GLY A 112 -14.03 2.96 -14.86
CA GLY A 112 -14.09 4.03 -13.86
C GLY A 112 -13.02 3.90 -12.78
N ASP A 113 -12.80 4.98 -12.05
CA ASP A 113 -11.70 5.13 -11.10
C ASP A 113 -11.98 4.47 -9.74
N GLY A 114 -13.26 4.23 -9.40
CA GLY A 114 -13.69 3.67 -8.12
C GLY A 114 -13.02 2.36 -7.72
N ILE A 115 -12.70 2.21 -6.43
CA ILE A 115 -12.14 0.98 -5.85
C ILE A 115 -13.27 0.01 -5.56
N LYS A 116 -13.38 -1.06 -6.35
CA LYS A 116 -14.54 -1.96 -6.34
C LYS A 116 -14.57 -2.91 -5.14
N TRP A 117 -13.41 -3.21 -4.55
CA TRP A 117 -13.31 -4.16 -3.45
C TRP A 117 -12.06 -3.91 -2.58
N ASN A 118 -11.99 -4.60 -1.46
CA ASN A 118 -10.80 -4.69 -0.61
C ASN A 118 -9.64 -5.33 -1.37
N PHE A 119 -8.42 -4.99 -0.99
CA PHE A 119 -7.15 -5.45 -1.56
C PHE A 119 -6.88 -4.97 -2.99
N THR A 120 -7.41 -3.82 -3.40
CA THR A 120 -6.84 -3.12 -4.56
C THR A 120 -5.45 -2.60 -4.18
N LYS A 121 -4.47 -2.73 -5.07
CA LYS A 121 -3.09 -2.30 -4.81
C LYS A 121 -2.66 -1.21 -5.79
N PHE A 122 -1.89 -0.24 -5.31
CA PHE A 122 -1.23 0.77 -6.14
C PHE A 122 0.27 0.66 -5.92
N LEU A 123 1.01 0.42 -6.99
CA LEU A 123 2.47 0.43 -6.96
C LEU A 123 2.96 1.84 -7.24
N VAL A 124 3.87 2.32 -6.40
CA VAL A 124 4.45 3.65 -6.45
C VAL A 124 5.98 3.52 -6.52
N ASN A 125 6.59 4.24 -7.46
CA ASN A 125 8.04 4.22 -7.62
C ASN A 125 8.75 5.09 -6.57
N LYS A 126 10.09 5.11 -6.62
CA LYS A 126 10.97 5.86 -5.70
C LYS A 126 10.81 7.39 -5.76
N ASP A 127 10.17 7.92 -6.81
CA ASP A 127 9.86 9.35 -6.98
C ASP A 127 8.46 9.70 -6.44
N GLY A 128 7.74 8.72 -5.90
CA GLY A 128 6.38 8.88 -5.41
C GLY A 128 5.32 8.95 -6.50
N LYS A 129 5.62 8.48 -7.72
CA LYS A 129 4.67 8.40 -8.84
C LYS A 129 3.98 7.05 -8.87
N VAL A 130 2.66 7.05 -9.10
CA VAL A 130 1.86 5.83 -9.24
C VAL A 130 2.16 5.19 -10.59
N VAL A 131 2.76 4.01 -10.58
CA VAL A 131 3.16 3.31 -11.81
C VAL A 131 2.11 2.33 -12.28
N GLU A 132 1.45 1.61 -11.37
CA GLU A 132 0.47 0.57 -11.72
C GLU A 132 -0.62 0.40 -10.65
N ARG A 133 -1.79 -0.09 -11.07
CA ARG A 133 -2.90 -0.48 -10.21
C ARG A 133 -3.28 -1.94 -10.44
N TYR A 134 -3.31 -2.72 -9.36
CA TYR A 134 -3.64 -4.14 -9.38
C TYR A 134 -5.01 -4.42 -8.79
N ALA A 135 -5.71 -5.39 -9.38
CA ALA A 135 -7.02 -5.81 -8.93
C ALA A 135 -6.96 -6.53 -7.57
N PRO A 136 -8.08 -6.55 -6.81
CA PRO A 136 -8.26 -7.36 -5.61
C PRO A 136 -7.77 -8.82 -5.73
N THR A 137 -8.04 -9.44 -6.88
CA THR A 137 -7.72 -10.83 -7.18
C THR A 137 -6.28 -11.05 -7.64
N THR A 138 -5.52 -9.98 -7.92
CA THR A 138 -4.09 -10.10 -8.20
C THR A 138 -3.37 -10.48 -6.90
N SER A 139 -2.76 -11.65 -6.90
CA SER A 139 -1.84 -12.11 -5.85
C SER A 139 -0.69 -11.08 -5.71
N PRO A 140 -0.42 -10.56 -4.50
CA PRO A 140 0.74 -9.70 -4.28
C PRO A 140 2.04 -10.27 -4.83
N LEU A 141 2.29 -11.58 -4.70
CA LEU A 141 3.52 -12.21 -5.21
C LEU A 141 3.68 -12.12 -6.74
N LYS A 142 2.60 -11.91 -7.50
CA LYS A 142 2.68 -11.72 -8.96
C LYS A 142 3.05 -10.28 -9.37
N ILE A 143 3.11 -9.36 -8.41
CA ILE A 143 3.55 -7.98 -8.63
C ILE A 143 5.08 -7.91 -8.65
N GLU A 144 5.72 -8.84 -7.94
CA GLU A 144 7.14 -9.13 -8.09
C GLU A 144 7.34 -9.79 -9.47
N VAL A 145 7.99 -9.08 -10.38
CA VAL A 145 8.31 -9.54 -11.73
C VAL A 145 9.81 -9.50 -11.93
#